data_AF-A0A5J4PDR5-F1
#
_entry.id   AF-A0A5J4PDR5-F1
#
_cell.length_a   1.000
_cell.length_b   1.000
_cell.length_c   1.000
_cell.angle_alpha   90.00
_cell.angle_beta   90.00
_cell.angle_gamma   90.00
#
_symmetry.space_group_name_H-M   'P 1'
#
loop_
_entity.id
_entity.type
_entity.pdbx_description
1 polymer ?
#
loop_
_entity_poly.entity_id
_entity_poly.type
_entity_poly.pdbx_seq_one_letter_code
_entity_poly.pdbx_strand_id
1 'polypeptide(L)'
;MMPEEKPNRKKEETETVVKKYQQYLMMEKSLSRNTLEAYMTDLHKLLSYLRIEGIDIFDVTLADLQHFAAGLHDIGIHARSQARIISGIKSFFRFLIMSDYLEADPT
;
A
#
# COMPACT_ATOMS: atom_id res chain seq x y z
N MET A 1 -22.94 28.77 -10.17
CA MET A 1 -23.14 27.34 -9.85
C MET A 1 -21.76 26.76 -9.62
N MET A 2 -21.35 26.66 -8.36
CA MET A 2 -20.07 26.03 -8.01
C MET A 2 -20.24 24.52 -8.17
N PRO A 3 -19.33 23.80 -8.83
CA PRO A 3 -19.38 22.35 -8.83
C PRO A 3 -19.13 21.86 -7.40
N GLU A 4 -20.07 21.11 -6.86
CA GLU A 4 -19.95 20.43 -5.57
C GLU A 4 -18.81 19.39 -5.68
N GLU A 5 -17.65 19.68 -5.10
CA GLU A 5 -16.61 18.67 -4.83
C GLU A 5 -17.16 17.69 -3.80
N LYS A 6 -17.77 16.60 -4.28
CA LYS A 6 -18.24 15.52 -3.41
C LYS A 6 -17.05 14.95 -2.63
N PRO A 7 -17.15 14.74 -1.30
CA PRO A 7 -16.08 14.12 -0.54
C PRO A 7 -15.75 12.74 -1.14
N ASN A 8 -14.45 12.53 -1.38
CA ASN A 8 -13.90 11.43 -2.15
C ASN A 8 -14.00 10.10 -1.38
N ARG A 9 -15.11 9.37 -1.53
CA ARG A 9 -15.38 8.07 -0.87
C ARG A 9 -14.21 7.07 -0.94
N LYS A 10 -13.48 7.05 -2.06
CA LYS A 10 -12.31 6.18 -2.28
C LYS A 10 -11.15 6.47 -1.30
N LYS A 11 -10.98 7.73 -0.91
CA LYS A 11 -9.97 8.14 0.07
C LYS A 11 -10.29 7.63 1.46
N GLU A 12 -11.55 7.74 1.88
CA GLU A 12 -12.01 7.25 3.19
C GLU A 12 -11.90 5.73 3.29
N GLU A 13 -12.15 5.02 2.18
CA GLU A 13 -12.00 3.57 2.09
C GLU A 13 -10.53 3.14 2.20
N THR A 14 -9.62 3.81 1.47
CA THR A 14 -8.18 3.57 1.57
C THR A 14 -7.68 3.78 3.01
N GLU A 15 -8.04 4.90 3.63
CA GLU A 15 -7.65 5.20 5.01
C GLU A 15 -8.18 4.15 6.01
N THR A 16 -9.40 3.66 5.78
CA THR A 16 -10.01 2.60 6.59
C THR A 16 -9.24 1.30 6.48
N VAL A 17 -8.90 0.89 5.26
CA VAL A 17 -8.15 -0.34 5.00
C VAL A 17 -6.73 -0.27 5.57
N VAL A 18 -6.06 0.87 5.45
CA VAL A 18 -4.73 1.09 6.05
C VAL A 18 -4.78 0.96 7.58
N LYS A 19 -5.81 1.53 8.24
CA LYS A 19 -6.01 1.38 9.68
C LYS A 19 -6.24 -0.08 10.08
N LYS A 20 -7.07 -0.81 9.32
CA LYS A 20 -7.31 -2.25 9.56
C LYS A 20 -6.04 -3.07 9.38
N TYR A 21 -5.23 -2.77 8.37
CA TYR A 21 -3.93 -3.42 8.18
C TYR A 21 -2.98 -3.17 9.35
N GLN A 22 -2.93 -1.91 9.85
CA GLN A 22 -2.12 -1.58 11.03
C GLN A 22 -2.57 -2.40 12.26
N GLN A 23 -3.89 -2.53 12.47
CA GLN A 23 -4.44 -3.36 13.55
C GLN A 23 -4.09 -4.84 13.38
N TYR A 24 -4.20 -5.38 12.16
CA TYR A 24 -3.79 -6.74 11.82
C TYR A 24 -2.32 -7.01 12.18
N LEU A 25 -1.42 -6.10 11.80
CA LEU A 25 0.01 -6.22 12.12
C LEU A 25 0.30 -6.19 13.63
N MET A 26 -0.44 -5.39 14.39
CA MET A 26 -0.26 -5.28 15.84
C MET A 26 -0.87 -6.48 16.59
N MET A 27 -2.10 -6.86 16.26
CA MET A 27 -2.88 -7.83 17.03
C MET A 27 -2.61 -9.27 16.58
N GLU A 28 -2.68 -9.53 15.27
CA GLU A 28 -2.57 -10.89 14.74
C GLU A 28 -1.12 -11.30 14.48
N LYS A 29 -0.29 -10.38 13.97
CA LYS A 29 1.14 -10.65 13.76
C LYS A 29 2.00 -10.36 14.99
N SER A 30 1.45 -9.70 16.02
CA SER A 30 2.17 -9.34 17.25
C SER A 30 3.52 -8.63 16.99
N LEU A 31 3.57 -7.79 15.97
CA LEU A 31 4.81 -7.12 15.57
C LEU A 31 5.23 -6.05 16.59
N SER A 32 6.54 -5.92 16.81
CA SER A 32 7.09 -4.81 17.57
C SER A 32 6.80 -3.48 16.87
N ARG A 33 6.72 -2.39 17.65
CA ARG A 33 6.44 -1.05 17.12
C ARG A 33 7.39 -0.64 16.00
N ASN A 34 8.69 -0.94 16.12
CA ASN A 34 9.68 -0.63 15.09
C ASN A 34 9.40 -1.38 13.79
N THR A 35 8.96 -2.64 13.88
CA THR A 35 8.61 -3.45 12.71
C THR A 35 7.32 -2.94 12.08
N LEU A 36 6.31 -2.61 12.89
CA LEU A 36 5.08 -1.99 12.42
C LEU A 36 5.36 -0.70 11.63
N GLU A 37 6.15 0.22 12.20
CA GLU A 37 6.51 1.49 11.57
C GLU A 37 7.25 1.27 10.24
N ALA A 38 8.12 0.27 10.17
CA ALA A 38 8.81 -0.09 8.93
C ALA A 38 7.85 -0.54 7.82
N TYR A 39 6.84 -1.37 8.14
CA TYR A 39 5.82 -1.81 7.20
C TYR A 39 4.92 -0.65 6.74
N MET A 40 4.45 0.17 7.68
CA MET A 40 3.61 1.33 7.37
C MET A 40 4.37 2.35 6.52
N THR A 41 5.66 2.57 6.80
CA THR A 41 6.52 3.47 6.03
C THR A 41 6.74 2.99 4.61
N ASP A 42 6.72 1.68 4.36
CA ASP A 42 6.83 1.12 3.01
C ASP A 42 5.50 1.19 2.26
N LEU A 43 4.40 0.88 2.95
CA LEU A 43 3.05 1.05 2.40
C LEU A 43 2.77 2.50 1.99
N HIS A 44 3.17 3.49 2.79
CA HIS A 44 3.00 4.90 2.44
C HIS A 44 3.78 5.34 1.19
N LYS A 45 4.91 4.67 0.86
CA LYS A 45 5.62 4.94 -0.41
C LYS A 45 4.77 4.50 -1.59
N LEU A 46 4.21 3.29 -1.52
CA LEU A 46 3.32 2.77 -2.56
C LEU A 46 2.08 3.68 -2.70
N LEU A 47 1.39 4.00 -1.60
CA LEU A 47 0.20 4.87 -1.63
C LEU A 47 0.50 6.26 -2.20
N SER A 48 1.71 6.79 -1.96
CA SER A 48 2.11 8.07 -2.54
C SER A 48 2.36 7.98 -4.04
N TYR A 49 2.99 6.88 -4.50
CA TYR A 49 3.14 6.60 -5.92
C TYR A 49 1.78 6.43 -6.61
N LEU A 50 0.90 5.58 -6.10
CA LEU A 50 -0.42 5.34 -6.69
C LEU A 50 -1.26 6.62 -6.77
N ARG A 51 -1.17 7.49 -5.75
CA ARG A 51 -1.84 8.80 -5.76
C ARG A 51 -1.32 9.71 -6.88
N ILE A 52 -0.02 9.68 -7.18
CA ILE A 52 0.58 10.46 -8.27
C ILE A 52 0.10 9.92 -9.63
N GLU A 53 0.06 8.59 -9.78
CA GLU A 53 -0.41 7.93 -11.00
C GLU A 53 -1.94 7.94 -11.16
N GLY A 54 -2.68 8.34 -10.13
CA GLY A 54 -4.15 8.31 -10.12
C GLY A 54 -4.74 6.90 -10.06
N ILE A 55 -3.98 5.93 -9.56
CA ILE A 55 -4.36 4.51 -9.46
C ILE A 55 -4.98 4.26 -8.09
N ASP A 56 -6.12 3.56 -8.07
CA ASP A 56 -6.75 3.11 -6.82
C ASP A 56 -5.99 1.91 -6.26
N ILE A 57 -5.87 1.81 -4.93
CA ILE A 57 -5.19 0.67 -4.29
C ILE A 57 -5.84 -0.68 -4.60
N PHE A 58 -7.14 -0.69 -4.91
CA PHE A 58 -7.87 -1.90 -5.28
C PHE A 58 -7.78 -2.24 -6.77
N ASP A 59 -7.33 -1.30 -7.61
CA ASP A 59 -7.19 -1.46 -9.06
C ASP A 59 -5.72 -1.71 -9.48
N VAL A 60 -4.81 -1.86 -8.51
CA VAL A 60 -3.37 -2.06 -8.76
C VAL A 60 -3.11 -3.34 -9.53
N THR A 61 -2.29 -3.24 -10.57
CA THR A 61 -1.81 -4.38 -11.36
C THR A 61 -0.34 -4.70 -11.09
N LEU A 62 0.10 -5.87 -11.55
CA LEU A 62 1.52 -6.26 -11.50
C LEU A 62 2.41 -5.26 -12.25
N ALA A 63 1.94 -4.69 -13.36
CA ALA A 63 2.69 -3.70 -14.14
C ALA A 63 2.94 -2.42 -13.32
N ASP A 64 1.94 -1.97 -12.57
CA ASP A 64 2.06 -0.79 -11.71
C ASP A 64 3.10 -1.00 -10.59
N LEU A 65 3.14 -2.22 -10.03
CA LEU A 65 4.13 -2.59 -9.01
C LEU A 65 5.55 -2.70 -9.59
N GLN A 66 5.69 -3.18 -10.83
CA GLN A 66 6.96 -3.20 -11.54
C GLN A 66 7.47 -1.79 -11.83
N HIS A 67 6.59 -0.89 -12.29
CA HIS A 67 6.92 0.52 -12.49
C HIS A 67 7.30 1.21 -11.17
N PHE A 68 6.56 0.94 -10.09
CA PHE A 68 6.93 1.42 -8.75
C PHE A 68 8.33 0.95 -8.34
N ALA A 69 8.64 -0.34 -8.52
CA ALA A 69 9.95 -0.89 -8.18
C ALA A 69 11.08 -0.28 -9.01
N ALA A 70 10.85 -0.04 -10.31
CA ALA A 70 11.79 0.68 -11.17
C ALA A 70 12.00 2.13 -10.68
N GLY A 71 10.94 2.84 -10.32
CA GLY A 71 11.04 4.19 -9.77
C GLY A 71 11.84 4.25 -8.45
N LEU A 72 11.76 3.22 -7.60
CA LEU A 72 12.62 3.13 -6.40
C LEU A 72 14.10 3.03 -6.75
N HIS A 73 14.44 2.32 -7.83
CA HIS A 73 15.81 2.22 -8.31
C HIS A 73 16.32 3.57 -8.84
N ASP A 74 15.51 4.27 -9.62
CA ASP A 74 15.87 5.54 -10.25
C ASP A 74 16.14 6.65 -9.22
N ILE A 75 15.42 6.65 -8.09
CA ILE A 75 15.65 7.58 -6.97
C ILE A 75 16.78 7.14 -6.03
N GLY A 76 17.51 6.06 -6.36
CA GLY A 76 18.70 5.62 -5.64
C GLY A 76 18.43 4.79 -4.38
N ILE A 77 17.24 4.21 -4.20
CA ILE A 77 16.99 3.31 -3.06
C ILE A 77 17.82 2.03 -3.24
N HIS A 78 18.66 1.71 -2.25
CA HIS A 78 19.47 0.49 -2.29
C HIS A 78 18.63 -0.80 -2.37
N ALA A 79 19.16 -1.82 -3.05
CA ALA A 79 18.49 -3.10 -3.27
C ALA A 79 17.94 -3.77 -2.00
N ARG A 80 18.67 -3.68 -0.88
CA ARG A 80 18.19 -4.21 0.43
C ARG A 80 16.91 -3.51 0.90
N SER A 81 16.84 -2.20 0.73
CA SER A 81 15.65 -1.41 1.08
C SER A 81 14.50 -1.67 0.12
N GLN A 82 14.78 -1.86 -1.17
CA GLN A 82 13.76 -2.25 -2.16
C GLN A 82 13.15 -3.61 -1.82
N ALA A 83 13.96 -4.62 -1.50
CA ALA A 83 13.46 -5.94 -1.10
C ALA A 83 12.57 -5.86 0.14
N ARG A 84 12.92 -5.02 1.12
CA ARG A 84 12.09 -4.76 2.32
C ARG A 84 10.76 -4.10 1.95
N ILE A 85 10.79 -3.08 1.09
CA ILE A 85 9.58 -2.40 0.61
C ILE A 85 8.65 -3.38 -0.12
N ILE A 86 9.19 -4.17 -1.06
CA ILE A 86 8.42 -5.18 -1.80
C ILE A 86 7.82 -6.22 -0.86
N SER A 87 8.57 -6.66 0.16
CA SER A 87 8.03 -7.58 1.17
C SER A 87 6.87 -6.96 1.98
N GLY A 88 6.97 -5.68 2.32
CA GLY A 88 5.88 -4.94 2.98
C GLY A 88 4.63 -4.87 2.09
N ILE A 89 4.81 -4.59 0.80
CA ILE A 89 3.73 -4.54 -0.19
C ILE A 89 3.04 -5.89 -0.35
N LYS A 90 3.82 -6.98 -0.52
CA LYS A 90 3.28 -8.35 -0.57
C LYS A 90 2.45 -8.69 0.67
N SER A 91 2.91 -8.28 1.85
CA SER A 91 2.14 -8.50 3.08
C SER A 91 0.84 -7.71 3.11
N PHE A 92 0.80 -6.51 2.53
CA PHE A 92 -0.41 -5.69 2.48
C PHE A 92 -1.45 -6.27 1.52
N PHE A 93 -1.08 -6.63 0.28
CA PHE A 93 -2.01 -7.23 -0.67
C PHE A 93 -2.53 -8.59 -0.20
N ARG A 94 -1.71 -9.39 0.47
CA ARG A 94 -2.18 -10.61 1.14
C ARG A 94 -3.24 -10.33 2.20
N PHE A 95 -3.08 -9.26 2.98
CA PHE A 95 -4.10 -8.83 3.94
C PHE A 95 -5.40 -8.39 3.26
N LEU A 96 -5.31 -7.70 2.11
CA LEU A 96 -6.48 -7.30 1.34
C LEU A 96 -7.30 -8.51 0.88
N ILE A 97 -6.63 -9.54 0.36
CA ILE A 97 -7.29 -10.77 -0.07
C ILE A 97 -7.90 -11.52 1.13
N MET A 98 -7.13 -11.65 2.22
CA MET A 98 -7.60 -12.32 3.44
C MET A 98 -8.83 -11.62 4.05
N SER A 99 -8.97 -10.32 3.82
CA SER A 99 -10.08 -9.51 4.35
C SER A 99 -11.16 -9.23 3.30
N ASP A 100 -11.17 -9.98 2.19
CA ASP A 100 -12.14 -9.90 1.08
C ASP A 100 -12.22 -8.52 0.38
N TYR A 101 -11.15 -7.71 0.42
CA TYR A 101 -11.07 -6.47 -0.38
C TYR A 101 -10.62 -6.71 -1.81
N LEU A 102 -9.90 -7.82 -2.06
CA LEU A 102 -9.40 -8.20 -3.37
C LEU A 102 -9.62 -9.69 -3.61
N GLU A 103 -9.97 -10.06 -4.83
CA GLU A 103 -10.12 -11.45 -5.23
C GLU A 103 -8.81 -12.07 -5.73
N ALA A 104 -7.86 -11.25 -6.19
CA ALA A 104 -6.59 -11.68 -6.77
C ALA A 104 -5.40 -10.86 -6.25
N ASP A 105 -4.25 -11.53 -6.10
CA ASP A 105 -2.99 -10.91 -5.69
C ASP A 105 -2.29 -10.26 -6.90
N PRO A 106 -2.03 -8.94 -6.90
CA PRO A 106 -1.27 -8.30 -7.96
C PRO A 106 0.25 -8.41 -7.80
N THR A 107 0.76 -8.99 -6.69
CA THR A 107 2.19 -8.96 -6.30
C THR A 107 3.07 -10.12 -6.74
#